data_AF-A0A8W8LYX1-F1
#
_entry.id   AF-A0A8W8LYX1-F1
#
_cell.length_a   1.000
_cell.length_b   1.000
_cell.length_c   1.000
_cell.angle_alpha   90.00
_cell.angle_beta   90.00
_cell.angle_gamma   90.00
#
_symmetry.space_group_name_H-M   'P 1'
#
loop_
_entity.id
_entity.type
_entity.pdbx_description
1 polymer ?
#
loop_
_entity_poly.entity_id
_entity_poly.type
_entity_poly.pdbx_seq_one_letter_code
_entity_poly.pdbx_strand_id
1 'polypeptide(L)'
;IVINSRHIAMREELWRTFTFSYHTGYAKGFSRTPAWRLHSMEPTMMIEKAVYSNMPGFLLRRKYMRRLHIYPDEEVPPEIIGNVCDQIQQIQKVPKRLDEYTAEEIQAFPKLFDWSEEYVIENISADKPKDTVKAAKK
;
A
#
# COMPACT_ATOMS: atom_id res chain seq x y z
N ILE A 1 -8.25 -0.81 16.61
CA ILE A 1 -8.59 0.08 15.48
C ILE A 1 -7.44 -0.01 14.50
N VAL A 2 -7.72 -0.03 13.19
CA VAL A 2 -6.71 0.01 12.12
C VAL A 2 -7.00 1.23 11.28
N ILE A 3 -6.01 2.09 11.07
CA ILE A 3 -6.09 3.28 10.21
C ILE A 3 -5.22 3.08 8.97
N ASN A 4 -5.37 3.96 7.97
CA ASN A 4 -4.57 3.92 6.74
C ASN A 4 -4.62 2.58 6.00
N SER A 5 -5.77 1.88 6.05
CA SER A 5 -5.90 0.59 5.36
C SER A 5 -5.77 0.72 3.83
N ARG A 6 -6.01 1.91 3.26
CA ARG A 6 -5.80 2.18 1.82
C ARG A 6 -4.34 2.10 1.40
N HIS A 7 -3.41 2.46 2.29
CA HIS A 7 -1.98 2.58 2.00
C HIS A 7 -1.17 1.34 2.40
N ILE A 8 -1.81 0.17 2.37
CA ILE A 8 -1.13 -1.10 2.65
C ILE A 8 -0.24 -1.52 1.48
N ALA A 9 0.84 -2.24 1.80
CA ALA A 9 1.71 -2.86 0.82
C ALA A 9 1.65 -4.39 0.95
N MET A 10 1.52 -5.08 -0.17
CA MET A 10 1.76 -6.52 -0.26
C MET A 10 3.17 -6.78 -0.76
N ARG A 11 3.69 -7.96 -0.43
CA ARG A 11 4.99 -8.41 -0.94
C ARG A 11 4.89 -8.71 -2.44
N GLU A 12 5.87 -8.23 -3.21
CA GLU A 12 6.06 -8.57 -4.63
C GLU A 12 4.78 -8.36 -5.47
N GLU A 13 4.46 -9.33 -6.34
CA GLU A 13 3.35 -9.31 -7.30
C GLU A 13 2.05 -9.91 -6.71
N LEU A 14 1.95 -10.01 -5.37
CA LEU A 14 0.76 -10.53 -4.71
C LEU A 14 -0.49 -9.72 -5.05
N TRP A 15 -0.34 -8.43 -5.33
CA TRP A 15 -1.45 -7.58 -5.77
C TRP A 15 -2.18 -8.10 -7.02
N ARG A 16 -1.45 -8.69 -7.97
CA ARG A 16 -2.03 -9.27 -9.21
C ARG A 16 -2.38 -10.73 -9.07
N THR A 17 -1.54 -11.50 -8.37
CA THR A 17 -1.68 -12.96 -8.29
C THR A 17 -2.69 -13.40 -7.23
N PHE A 18 -2.75 -12.70 -6.09
CA PHE A 18 -3.68 -13.02 -5.02
C PHE A 18 -5.11 -12.73 -5.44
N THR A 19 -5.97 -13.75 -5.35
CA THR A 19 -7.36 -13.67 -5.83
C THR A 19 -8.33 -14.07 -4.73
N PHE A 20 -9.37 -13.27 -4.56
CA PHE A 20 -10.52 -13.61 -3.72
C PHE A 20 -11.59 -14.31 -4.55
N SER A 21 -11.98 -15.49 -4.11
CA SER A 21 -13.05 -16.27 -4.73
C SER A 21 -14.32 -16.14 -3.90
N TYR A 22 -15.44 -15.94 -4.57
CA TYR A 22 -16.77 -15.89 -3.96
C TYR A 22 -17.77 -16.68 -4.79
N HIS A 23 -18.78 -17.25 -4.14
CA HIS A 23 -19.85 -17.98 -4.80
C HIS A 23 -21.21 -17.51 -4.26
N THR A 24 -22.13 -17.15 -5.15
CA THR A 24 -23.46 -16.64 -4.76
C THR A 24 -24.44 -17.75 -4.36
N GLY A 25 -24.16 -19.00 -4.71
CA GLY A 25 -25.04 -20.16 -4.49
C GLY A 25 -25.86 -20.57 -5.72
N TYR A 26 -25.95 -19.71 -6.74
CA TYR A 26 -26.63 -20.00 -8.00
C TYR A 26 -25.70 -20.65 -9.04
N ALA A 27 -26.27 -21.31 -10.05
CA ALA A 27 -25.51 -21.85 -11.17
C ALA A 27 -24.71 -20.72 -11.87
N LYS A 28 -23.43 -20.98 -12.15
CA LYS A 28 -22.45 -19.98 -12.67
C LYS A 28 -22.24 -18.76 -11.76
N GLY A 29 -22.56 -18.88 -10.47
CA GLY A 29 -22.39 -17.83 -9.46
C GLY A 29 -20.97 -17.63 -8.92
N PHE A 30 -19.96 -18.27 -9.52
CA PHE A 30 -18.58 -18.19 -9.10
C PHE A 30 -17.91 -16.94 -9.66
N SER A 31 -17.36 -16.10 -8.77
CA SER A 31 -16.64 -14.89 -9.12
C SER A 31 -15.25 -14.90 -8.48
N ARG A 32 -14.27 -14.36 -9.21
CA ARG A 32 -12.89 -14.21 -8.78
C ARG A 32 -12.46 -12.77 -8.96
N THR A 33 -12.02 -12.14 -7.89
CA THR A 33 -11.57 -10.74 -7.90
C THR A 33 -10.12 -10.67 -7.43
N PRO A 34 -9.19 -10.14 -8.25
CA PRO A 34 -7.80 -9.97 -7.83
C PRO A 34 -7.69 -8.92 -6.71
N ALA A 35 -6.65 -9.03 -5.88
CA ALA A 35 -6.44 -8.19 -4.70
C ALA A 35 -6.48 -6.68 -5.04
N TRP A 36 -5.79 -6.26 -6.11
CA TRP A 36 -5.77 -4.85 -6.52
C TRP A 36 -7.15 -4.29 -6.83
N ARG A 37 -7.99 -5.09 -7.51
CA ARG A 37 -9.35 -4.68 -7.91
C ARG A 37 -10.26 -4.60 -6.70
N LEU A 38 -10.17 -5.58 -5.79
CA LEU A 38 -10.92 -5.57 -4.56
C LEU A 38 -10.58 -4.35 -3.71
N HIS A 39 -9.29 -4.06 -3.56
CA HIS A 39 -8.78 -2.94 -2.76
C HIS A 39 -9.16 -1.57 -3.33
N SER A 40 -9.23 -1.47 -4.67
CA SER A 40 -9.68 -0.25 -5.35
C SER A 40 -11.18 0.01 -5.11
N MET A 41 -11.98 -1.04 -4.95
CA MET A 41 -13.41 -0.94 -4.65
C MET A 41 -13.64 -0.66 -3.16
N GLU A 42 -13.05 -1.49 -2.30
CA GLU A 42 -13.18 -1.39 -0.85
C GLU A 42 -11.80 -1.55 -0.15
N PRO A 43 -11.17 -0.45 0.26
CA PRO A 43 -9.81 -0.46 0.84
C PRO A 43 -9.73 -1.07 2.24
N THR A 44 -10.86 -1.33 2.91
CA THR A 44 -10.92 -1.94 4.25
C THR A 44 -10.97 -3.46 4.19
N MET A 45 -11.52 -4.02 3.10
CA MET A 45 -11.87 -5.42 2.99
C MET A 45 -10.65 -6.36 3.06
N MET A 46 -9.49 -5.87 2.63
CA MET A 46 -8.24 -6.64 2.66
C MET A 46 -7.85 -7.04 4.09
N ILE A 47 -7.79 -6.05 4.98
CA ILE A 47 -7.46 -6.25 6.39
C ILE A 47 -8.56 -7.04 7.08
N GLU A 48 -9.82 -6.74 6.77
CA GLU A 48 -10.96 -7.47 7.34
C GLU A 48 -10.88 -8.97 7.05
N LYS A 49 -10.63 -9.36 5.79
CA LYS A 49 -10.48 -10.77 5.39
C LYS A 49 -9.24 -11.42 5.95
N ALA A 50 -8.13 -10.69 6.08
CA ALA A 50 -6.91 -11.18 6.70
C ALA A 50 -7.14 -11.51 8.18
N VAL A 51 -7.76 -10.61 8.94
CA VAL A 51 -8.10 -10.82 10.35
C VAL A 51 -9.12 -11.95 10.49
N TYR A 52 -10.17 -11.97 9.66
CA TYR A 52 -11.20 -13.00 9.69
C TYR A 52 -10.64 -14.41 9.44
N SER A 53 -9.73 -14.55 8.47
CA SER A 53 -9.11 -15.83 8.11
C SER A 53 -8.12 -16.34 9.14
N ASN A 54 -7.40 -15.43 9.83
CA ASN A 54 -6.44 -15.80 10.87
C ASN A 54 -7.08 -16.11 12.22
N MET A 55 -8.35 -15.74 12.43
CA MET A 55 -9.06 -16.10 13.66
C MET A 55 -9.51 -17.57 13.67
N PRO A 56 -9.49 -18.23 14.85
CA PRO A 56 -9.98 -19.60 14.96
C PRO A 56 -11.49 -19.68 14.64
N GLY A 57 -11.91 -20.83 14.12
CA GLY A 57 -13.28 -21.09 13.67
C GLY A 57 -14.30 -21.33 14.79
N PHE A 58 -14.40 -20.43 15.78
CA PHE A 58 -15.41 -20.52 16.84
C PHE A 58 -16.63 -19.60 16.57
N LEU A 59 -17.76 -19.87 17.23
CA LEU A 59 -19.03 -19.15 17.04
C LEU A 59 -18.95 -17.64 17.35
N LEU A 60 -18.16 -17.27 18.36
CA LEU A 60 -17.90 -15.88 18.75
C LEU A 60 -17.13 -15.06 17.70
N ARG A 61 -16.62 -15.65 16.61
CA ARG A 61 -15.80 -14.95 15.60
C ARG A 61 -16.49 -13.70 15.06
N ARG A 62 -17.80 -13.81 14.76
CA ARG A 62 -18.62 -12.68 14.32
C ARG A 62 -18.76 -11.59 15.39
N LYS A 63 -18.78 -11.96 16.67
CA LYS A 63 -18.83 -11.00 17.78
C LYS A 63 -17.53 -10.22 17.91
N TYR A 64 -16.38 -10.87 17.70
CA TYR A 64 -15.09 -10.18 17.71
C TYR A 64 -14.87 -9.30 16.48
N MET A 65 -15.32 -9.70 15.29
CA MET A 65 -15.28 -8.83 14.10
C MET A 65 -16.01 -7.51 14.30
N ARG A 66 -17.12 -7.49 15.05
CA ARG A 66 -17.82 -6.22 15.35
C ARG A 66 -17.03 -5.26 16.25
N ARG A 67 -15.97 -5.73 16.90
CA ARG A 67 -15.04 -4.90 17.70
C ARG A 67 -13.85 -4.41 16.88
N LEU A 68 -13.72 -4.87 15.63
CA LEU A 68 -12.68 -4.44 14.71
C LEU A 68 -13.19 -3.21 13.94
N HIS A 69 -12.55 -2.07 14.18
CA HIS A 69 -12.81 -0.83 13.45
C HIS A 69 -11.64 -0.57 12.50
N ILE A 70 -11.93 -0.50 11.20
CA ILE A 70 -10.95 -0.26 10.13
C ILE A 70 -11.35 1.01 9.39
N TYR A 71 -10.40 1.92 9.25
CA TYR A 71 -10.55 3.17 8.51
C TYR A 71 -9.58 3.19 7.32
N PRO A 72 -10.05 3.63 6.14
CA PRO A 72 -9.21 3.65 4.93
C PRO A 72 -8.08 4.66 5.04
N ASP A 73 -8.35 5.80 5.66
CA ASP A 73 -7.47 6.96 5.80
C ASP A 73 -7.20 7.23 7.30
N GLU A 74 -6.66 8.40 7.62
CA GLU A 74 -6.28 8.80 8.98
C GLU A 74 -7.47 9.29 9.83
N GLU A 75 -8.58 9.63 9.19
CA GLU A 75 -9.75 10.21 9.83
C GLU A 75 -10.49 9.15 10.67
N VAL A 76 -10.46 9.33 11.99
CA VAL A 76 -11.17 8.49 12.97
C VAL A 76 -12.17 9.35 13.75
N PRO A 77 -13.41 8.88 13.98
CA PRO A 77 -14.37 9.60 14.79
C PRO A 77 -13.85 9.93 16.21
N PRO A 78 -14.16 11.12 16.76
CA PRO A 78 -13.62 11.57 18.04
C PRO A 78 -14.04 10.68 19.22
N GLU A 79 -15.21 10.05 19.14
CA GLU A 79 -15.70 9.11 20.15
C GLU A 79 -14.83 7.86 20.25
N ILE A 80 -14.25 7.41 19.14
CA ILE A 80 -13.45 6.19 19.07
C ILE A 80 -12.01 6.50 19.45
N ILE A 81 -11.45 7.62 18.97
CA ILE A 81 -10.08 8.02 19.31
C ILE A 81 -9.92 8.36 20.80
N GLY A 82 -10.96 8.94 21.43
CA GLY A 82 -10.95 9.26 22.86
C GLY A 82 -10.85 8.04 23.79
N ASN A 83 -11.16 6.84 23.27
CA ASN A 83 -11.10 5.58 24.02
C ASN A 83 -9.83 4.75 23.71
N VAL A 84 -8.90 5.27 22.91
CA VAL A 84 -7.67 4.56 22.56
C VAL A 84 -6.68 4.61 23.72
N CYS A 85 -6.31 3.44 24.23
CA CYS A 85 -5.35 3.33 25.33
C CYS A 85 -3.90 3.27 24.87
N ASP A 86 -3.62 2.61 23.73
CA ASP A 86 -2.26 2.31 23.29
C ASP A 86 -2.16 2.15 21.77
N GLN A 87 -0.95 2.33 21.24
CA GLN A 87 -0.61 2.18 19.83
C GLN A 87 0.38 1.03 19.62
N ILE A 88 -0.04 0.03 18.85
CA ILE A 88 0.82 -1.11 18.48
C ILE A 88 1.91 -0.63 17.51
N GLN A 89 3.15 -1.01 17.78
CA GLN A 89 4.30 -0.70 16.93
C GLN A 89 4.17 -1.35 15.55
N GLN A 90 4.58 -0.63 14.51
CA GLN A 90 4.58 -1.16 13.15
C GLN A 90 5.62 -2.29 13.04
N ILE A 91 5.17 -3.47 12.59
CA ILE A 91 6.03 -4.67 12.47
C ILE A 91 7.14 -4.44 11.44
N GLN A 92 6.79 -3.85 10.29
CA GLN A 92 7.73 -3.57 9.21
C GLN A 92 8.03 -2.07 9.15
N LYS A 93 9.29 -1.69 9.37
CA LYS A 93 9.73 -0.30 9.18
C LYS A 93 9.74 0.02 7.68
N VAL A 94 9.16 1.15 7.32
CA VAL A 94 9.16 1.64 5.93
C VAL A 94 10.60 2.04 5.57
N PRO A 95 11.20 1.47 4.50
CA PRO A 95 12.54 1.86 4.07
C PRO A 95 12.52 3.30 3.54
N LYS A 96 13.60 4.03 3.78
CA LYS A 96 13.78 5.38 3.23
C LYS A 96 13.99 5.29 1.72
N ARG A 97 13.39 6.23 0.97
CA ARG A 97 13.69 6.42 -0.46
C ARG A 97 14.99 7.21 -0.60
N LEU A 98 15.64 7.12 -1.77
CA LEU A 98 16.90 7.85 -2.04
C LEU A 98 16.78 9.35 -1.77
N ASP A 99 15.62 9.94 -2.09
CA ASP A 99 15.32 11.36 -1.90
C ASP A 99 15.21 11.79 -0.43
N GLU A 100 15.03 10.84 0.50
CA GLU A 100 14.83 11.08 1.93
C GLU A 100 16.13 11.00 2.75
N TYR A 101 17.24 10.60 2.12
CA TYR A 101 18.55 10.55 2.77
C TYR A 101 19.16 11.95 2.88
N THR A 102 19.82 12.21 4.00
CA THR A 102 20.53 13.48 4.18
C THR A 102 21.84 13.46 3.40
N ALA A 103 22.34 14.64 3.01
CA ALA A 103 23.63 14.75 2.32
C ALA A 103 24.79 14.14 3.12
N GLU A 104 24.71 14.19 4.45
CA GLU A 104 25.67 13.58 5.37
C GLU A 104 25.65 12.06 5.31
N GLU A 105 24.46 11.43 5.34
CA GLU A 105 24.30 9.97 5.21
C GLU A 105 24.85 9.48 3.85
N ILE A 106 24.62 10.25 2.79
CA ILE A 106 25.10 9.94 1.44
C ILE A 106 26.63 10.05 1.35
N GLN A 107 27.23 11.12 1.88
CA GLN A 107 28.69 11.32 1.86
C GLN A 107 29.43 10.34 2.78
N ALA A 108 28.81 9.93 3.89
CA ALA A 108 29.36 8.92 4.78
C ALA A 108 29.41 7.52 4.12
N PHE A 109 28.55 7.26 3.12
CA PHE A 109 28.56 6.01 2.40
C PHE A 109 29.75 5.95 1.42
N PRO A 110 30.64 4.96 1.52
CA PRO A 110 31.83 4.89 0.68
C PRO A 110 31.46 4.60 -0.78
N LYS A 111 32.15 5.27 -1.71
CA LYS A 111 32.06 4.95 -3.13
C LYS A 111 32.66 3.57 -3.39
N LEU A 112 31.92 2.70 -4.10
CA LEU A 112 32.33 1.31 -4.31
C LEU A 112 33.23 1.10 -5.53
N PHE A 113 33.09 1.92 -6.57
CA PHE A 113 33.87 1.80 -7.80
C PHE A 113 33.93 3.13 -8.54
N ASP A 114 34.98 3.29 -9.35
CA ASP A 114 35.13 4.42 -10.28
C ASP A 114 34.74 3.99 -11.69
N TRP A 115 33.99 4.84 -12.39
CA TRP A 115 33.69 4.66 -13.81
C TRP A 115 34.92 5.02 -14.64
N SER A 116 35.14 4.33 -15.78
CA SER A 116 36.16 4.75 -16.73
C SER A 116 35.79 6.08 -17.39
N GLU A 117 36.79 6.87 -17.77
CA GLU A 117 36.58 8.19 -18.40
C GLU A 117 35.81 8.10 -19.73
N GLU A 118 35.90 6.96 -20.41
CA GLU A 118 35.19 6.67 -21.67
C GLU A 118 33.73 6.22 -21.46
N TYR A 119 33.31 5.96 -20.22
CA TYR A 119 31.97 5.44 -19.94
C TYR A 119 30.91 6.55 -20.05
N VAL A 120 30.23 6.58 -21.20
CA VAL A 120 29.08 7.46 -21.41
C VAL A 120 27.88 6.88 -20.66
N ILE A 121 27.49 7.54 -19.57
CA ILE A 121 26.21 7.27 -18.90
C ILE A 121 25.12 7.86 -19.78
N GLU A 122 24.39 7.03 -20.52
CA GLU A 122 23.15 7.46 -21.17
C GLU A 122 22.14 7.84 -20.08
N ASN A 123 22.06 9.13 -19.77
CA ASN A 123 21.10 9.67 -18.81
C ASN A 123 19.68 9.49 -19.34
N ILE A 124 19.00 8.39 -19.00
CA ILE A 124 17.62 8.07 -19.42
C ILE A 124 16.57 9.07 -18.84
N SER A 125 16.94 10.00 -17.96
CA SER A 125 15.98 10.77 -17.15
C SER A 125 16.08 12.30 -17.23
N ALA A 126 16.80 12.89 -18.20
CA ALA A 126 16.94 14.35 -18.28
C ALA A 126 16.79 14.95 -19.68
N ASP A 127 15.70 14.65 -20.38
CA ASP A 127 15.11 15.62 -21.33
C ASP A 127 13.71 15.21 -21.80
N LYS A 128 12.68 15.85 -21.26
CA LYS A 128 11.49 16.18 -22.04
C LYS A 128 11.21 17.66 -21.83
N PRO A 129 11.53 18.55 -22.79
CA PRO A 129 11.04 19.91 -22.72
C PRO A 129 9.51 19.88 -22.69
N LYS A 130 8.91 20.57 -21.72
CA LYS A 130 7.47 20.79 -21.68
C LYS A 130 7.08 21.49 -22.98
N ASP A 131 6.23 20.86 -23.79
CA ASP A 131 5.65 21.47 -24.99
C ASP A 131 4.95 22.78 -24.62
N THR A 132 5.64 23.91 -24.78
CA THR A 132 5.00 25.21 -24.80
C THR A 132 4.26 25.32 -26.12
N VAL A 133 2.96 25.10 -26.11
CA VAL A 133 2.07 25.44 -27.23
C VAL A 133 2.16 26.95 -27.43
N LYS A 134 3.05 27.41 -28.31
CA LYS A 134 3.07 28.79 -28.78
C LYS A 134 1.85 28.99 -29.66
N ALA A 135 0.94 29.84 -29.17
CA ALA A 135 -0.22 30.33 -29.90
C ALA A 135 0.19 30.87 -31.28
N ALA A 136 -0.22 30.18 -32.33
CA ALA A 136 -0.19 30.72 -33.69
C ALA A 136 -1.38 31.68 -33.84
N LYS A 137 -1.09 32.98 -33.71
CA LYS A 137 -1.94 34.04 -34.25
C LYS A 137 -2.00 33.87 -35.76
N LYS A 138 -3.21 33.75 -36.31
CA LYS A 138 -3.54 34.17 -37.66
C LYS A 138 -4.96 34.72 -37.68
#